data_AF-A0A815RB95-F1
#
_entry.id   AF-A0A815RB95-F1
#
_cell.length_a   1.000
_cell.length_b   1.000
_cell.length_c   1.000
_cell.angle_alpha   90.00
_cell.angle_beta   90.00
_cell.angle_gamma   90.00
#
_symmetry.space_group_name_H-M   'P 1'
#
loop_
_entity.id
_entity.type
_entity.pdbx_description
1 polymer ?
#
loop_
_entity_poly.entity_id
_entity_poly.type
_entity_poly.pdbx_seq_one_letter_code
_entity_poly.pdbx_strand_id
1 'polypeptide(L)'
;MSTASREEEAQNLLGQLQMKMIDIQTSLKKSTGQIEGLKREIQRSKLTDKEINTLPTETRMFSSVGRMFVLNTKAEVREQIEKKIKTCEDDIKKQEIMSSETSDCKKLSDGVIFGIGNPLLDIIAEVPMSFLETYKLNANDAILASDDHKGLNESLLRDFPNHQFVAGGATQNSMRAATWLLQQPNACTYMGCVGQDKYHQLLHDAASKAGLQLSYQVHMDSEERVQTGTCAVLITGNNRSLVANLGAANHFTIQHLDDPKNKQLIEKAKIFYTAGFFYTVCPPAVMRLCEYADRHDKLFCTNLSAPFICEHFGDKLMEAMPYVDYLFGNETEARSFGKHQLKLDTEDVSVIAKAISELPKKNSQRARVVVITQGSDPTVLAITGKEIKGFPVKKPLDIVDTNGAGDSFVGGILFRLSNEPVACIVSYLGFLAYLALGKSHDEAIQAGAYCAFECIQQSGCTFPEKPSFDPTTFVA
;
A
#
# COMPACT_ATOMS: atom_id res chain seq x y z
N MET A 1 8.59 35.84 16.79
CA MET A 1 9.77 35.56 15.93
C MET A 1 9.36 35.82 14.49
N SER A 2 10.16 36.61 13.75
CA SER A 2 9.87 36.93 12.35
C SER A 2 10.03 35.68 11.47
N THR A 3 9.35 35.65 10.33
CA THR A 3 9.48 34.59 9.31
C THR A 3 10.92 34.37 8.86
N ALA A 4 11.72 35.45 8.76
CA ALA A 4 13.14 35.40 8.42
C ALA A 4 14.00 34.65 9.46
N SER A 5 13.67 34.77 10.75
CA SER A 5 14.40 34.08 11.83
C SER A 5 14.16 32.56 11.82
N ARG A 6 13.02 32.10 11.28
CA ARG A 6 12.71 30.67 11.14
C ARG A 6 13.40 30.05 9.92
N GLU A 7 13.55 30.80 8.83
CA GLU A 7 14.31 30.34 7.66
C GLU A 7 15.81 30.19 7.96
N GLU A 8 16.38 31.12 8.73
CA GLU A 8 17.78 31.07 9.15
C GLU A 8 18.06 29.91 10.11
N GLU A 9 17.15 29.64 11.06
CA GLU A 9 17.22 28.45 11.92
C GLU A 9 17.12 27.15 11.10
N ALA A 10 16.22 27.09 10.11
CA ALA A 10 16.08 25.93 9.25
C ALA A 10 17.33 25.68 8.39
N GLN A 11 17.96 26.73 7.85
CA GLN A 11 19.21 26.63 7.09
C GLN A 11 20.39 26.17 7.96
N ASN A 12 20.49 26.68 9.19
CA ASN A 12 21.52 26.23 10.14
C ASN A 12 21.32 24.76 10.54
N LEU A 13 20.08 24.34 10.76
CA LEU A 13 19.76 22.93 11.05
C LEU A 13 20.13 22.03 9.86
N LEU A 14 19.83 22.47 8.63
CA LEU A 14 20.17 21.77 7.40
C LEU A 14 21.69 21.60 7.24
N GLY A 15 22.48 22.65 7.53
CA GLY A 15 23.94 22.59 7.49
C GLY A 15 24.54 21.61 8.51
N GLN A 16 24.01 21.57 9.73
CA GLN A 16 24.44 20.61 10.76
C GLN A 16 24.10 19.16 10.38
N LEU A 17 22.95 18.94 9.75
CA LEU A 17 22.52 17.63 9.25
C LEU A 17 23.41 17.15 8.08
N GLN A 18 23.81 18.05 7.19
CA GLN A 18 24.74 17.74 6.08
C GLN A 18 26.11 17.28 6.58
N MET A 19 26.67 17.93 7.59
CA MET A 19 27.96 17.51 8.19
C MET A 19 27.87 16.12 8.82
N LYS A 20 26.81 15.86 9.61
CA LYS A 20 26.59 14.52 10.20
C LYS A 20 26.38 13.44 9.13
N MET A 21 25.75 13.77 8.00
CA MET A 21 25.60 12.85 6.87
C MET A 21 26.95 12.42 6.30
N ILE A 22 27.87 13.37 6.08
CA ILE A 22 29.19 13.07 5.52
C ILE A 22 29.96 12.13 6.46
N ASP A 23 29.87 12.38 7.77
CA ASP A 23 30.52 11.53 8.78
C ASP A 23 29.96 10.11 8.80
N ILE A 24 28.63 9.94 8.75
CA ILE A 24 27.97 8.62 8.74
C ILE A 24 28.24 7.88 7.44
N GLN A 25 28.15 8.53 6.28
CA GLN A 25 28.44 7.91 4.98
C GLN A 25 29.90 7.44 4.90
N THR A 26 30.82 8.24 5.43
CA THR A 26 32.24 7.89 5.50
C THR A 26 32.44 6.70 6.44
N SER A 27 31.74 6.67 7.57
CA SER A 27 31.79 5.56 8.53
C SER A 27 31.22 4.26 7.95
N LEU A 28 30.06 4.31 7.28
CA LEU A 28 29.44 3.15 6.63
C LEU A 28 30.32 2.58 5.52
N LYS A 29 30.85 3.44 4.62
CA LYS A 29 31.80 3.00 3.58
C LYS A 29 33.03 2.32 4.18
N LYS A 30 33.53 2.86 5.30
CA LYS A 30 34.67 2.28 6.02
C LYS A 30 34.31 0.90 6.61
N SER A 31 33.13 0.74 7.21
CA SER A 31 32.69 -0.56 7.76
C SER A 31 32.39 -1.59 6.67
N THR A 32 31.72 -1.22 5.56
CA THR A 32 31.50 -2.12 4.43
C THR A 32 32.83 -2.61 3.83
N GLY A 33 33.80 -1.70 3.66
CA GLY A 33 35.14 -2.06 3.21
C GLY A 33 35.87 -3.01 4.18
N GLN A 34 35.68 -2.84 5.50
CA GLN A 34 36.23 -3.74 6.51
C GLN A 34 35.60 -5.13 6.45
N ILE A 35 34.27 -5.23 6.33
CA ILE A 35 33.54 -6.50 6.19
C ILE A 35 33.98 -7.25 4.93
N GLU A 36 34.12 -6.55 3.80
CA GLU A 36 34.64 -7.16 2.58
C GLU A 36 36.08 -7.67 2.73
N GLY A 37 36.93 -6.92 3.44
CA GLY A 37 38.29 -7.35 3.77
C GLY A 37 38.30 -8.64 4.58
N LEU A 38 37.49 -8.71 5.64
CA LEU A 38 37.34 -9.89 6.49
C LEU A 38 36.78 -11.10 5.72
N LYS A 39 35.81 -10.89 4.82
CA LYS A 39 35.27 -11.95 3.95
C LYS A 39 36.33 -12.52 3.00
N ARG A 40 37.16 -11.66 2.40
CA ARG A 40 38.29 -12.10 1.57
C ARG A 40 39.32 -12.89 2.38
N GLU A 41 39.57 -12.49 3.62
CA GLU A 41 40.49 -13.20 4.52
C GLU A 41 39.96 -14.58 4.91
N ILE A 42 38.67 -14.70 5.23
CA ILE A 42 38.01 -16.01 5.45
C ILE A 42 38.13 -16.90 4.21
N GLN A 43 37.85 -16.35 3.03
CA GLN A 43 37.95 -17.11 1.77
C GLN A 43 39.37 -17.61 1.53
N ARG A 44 40.39 -16.77 1.73
CA ARG A 44 41.80 -17.16 1.62
C ARG A 44 42.17 -18.24 2.64
N SER A 45 41.73 -18.12 3.89
CA SER A 45 41.96 -19.12 4.94
C SER A 45 41.31 -20.47 4.59
N LYS A 46 40.08 -20.47 4.07
CA LYS A 46 39.38 -21.70 3.63
C LYS A 46 40.09 -22.38 2.46
N LEU A 47 40.58 -21.62 1.48
CA LEU A 47 41.39 -22.16 0.39
C LEU A 47 42.72 -22.73 0.90
N THR A 48 43.38 -22.05 1.84
CA THR A 48 44.62 -22.53 2.44
C THR A 48 44.40 -23.83 3.22
N ASP A 49 43.32 -23.95 4.00
CA ASP A 49 42.97 -25.20 4.70
C ASP A 49 42.71 -26.34 3.72
N LYS A 50 42.00 -26.07 2.62
CA LYS A 50 41.71 -27.06 1.57
C LYS A 50 42.99 -27.62 0.95
N GLU A 51 43.96 -26.76 0.63
CA GLU A 51 45.25 -27.19 0.08
C GLU A 51 46.10 -27.93 1.10
N ILE A 52 46.18 -27.45 2.35
CA ILE A 52 46.88 -28.16 3.42
C ILE A 52 46.29 -29.54 3.65
N ASN A 53 44.97 -29.69 3.49
CA ASN A 53 44.30 -30.97 3.68
C ASN A 53 44.77 -32.05 2.70
N THR A 54 45.23 -31.69 1.50
CA THR A 54 45.74 -32.64 0.49
C THR A 54 47.13 -33.20 0.80
N LEU A 55 47.87 -32.57 1.73
CA LEU A 55 49.23 -32.98 2.12
C LEU A 55 49.22 -34.18 3.09
N PRO A 56 50.25 -35.04 3.08
CA PRO A 56 50.40 -36.13 4.05
C PRO A 56 50.37 -35.65 5.51
N THR A 57 49.88 -36.49 6.43
CA THR A 57 49.72 -36.14 7.86
C THR A 57 51.04 -35.75 8.54
N GLU A 58 52.15 -36.37 8.13
CA GLU A 58 53.49 -36.12 8.68
C GLU A 58 54.15 -34.81 8.17
N THR A 59 53.45 -34.06 7.31
CA THR A 59 54.01 -32.84 6.70
C THR A 59 54.25 -31.77 7.75
N ARG A 60 55.50 -31.31 7.84
CA ARG A 60 55.91 -30.19 8.69
C ARG A 60 55.82 -28.90 7.89
N MET A 61 55.25 -27.86 8.49
CA MET A 61 54.99 -26.58 7.84
C MET A 61 55.55 -25.43 8.66
N PHE A 62 55.93 -24.34 8.00
CA PHE A 62 56.39 -23.13 8.69
C PHE A 62 55.23 -22.15 8.90
N SER A 63 54.99 -21.75 10.14
CA SER A 63 54.12 -20.63 10.49
C SER A 63 54.96 -19.40 10.83
N SER A 64 54.47 -18.20 10.50
CA SER A 64 55.15 -16.95 10.82
C SER A 64 54.70 -16.42 12.18
N VAL A 65 55.66 -16.08 13.04
CA VAL A 65 55.44 -15.42 14.34
C VAL A 65 56.33 -14.19 14.42
N GLY A 66 55.75 -13.01 14.19
CA GLY A 66 56.52 -11.76 14.07
C GLY A 66 57.49 -11.80 12.89
N ARG A 67 58.80 -11.72 13.14
CA ARG A 67 59.87 -11.84 12.12
C ARG A 67 60.51 -13.23 12.03
N MET A 68 60.02 -14.21 12.80
CA MET A 68 60.55 -15.58 12.84
C MET A 68 59.58 -16.55 12.17
N PHE A 69 60.11 -17.69 11.70
CA PHE A 69 59.33 -18.84 11.23
C PHE A 69 59.50 -19.99 12.20
N VAL A 70 58.38 -20.62 12.60
CA VAL A 70 58.34 -21.75 13.52
C VAL A 70 57.83 -22.97 12.76
N LEU A 71 58.50 -24.12 12.99
CA LEU A 71 58.09 -25.38 12.40
C LEU A 71 56.94 -26.00 13.20
N ASN A 72 55.80 -26.21 12.55
CA ASN A 72 54.58 -26.75 13.14
C ASN A 72 54.12 -28.03 12.42
N THR A 73 53.29 -28.80 13.10
CA THR A 73 52.59 -29.95 12.49
C THR A 73 51.40 -29.49 11.64
N LYS A 74 50.91 -30.37 10.76
CA LYS A 74 49.69 -30.12 9.98
C LYS A 74 48.48 -29.82 10.87
N ALA A 75 48.32 -30.55 11.97
CA ALA A 75 47.22 -30.32 12.90
C ALA A 75 47.27 -28.92 13.53
N GLU A 76 48.44 -28.48 14.00
CA GLU A 76 48.63 -27.18 14.64
C GLU A 76 48.33 -26.01 13.68
N VAL A 77 48.78 -26.10 12.43
CA VAL A 77 48.53 -25.05 11.43
C VAL A 77 47.05 -24.95 11.07
N ARG A 78 46.34 -26.09 11.00
CA ARG A 78 44.89 -26.09 10.74
C ARG A 78 44.11 -25.50 11.90
N GLU A 79 44.48 -25.81 13.15
CA GLU A 79 43.87 -25.21 14.34
C GLU A 79 44.04 -23.67 14.36
N GLN A 80 45.21 -23.18 13.94
CA GLN A 80 45.46 -21.73 13.80
C GLN A 80 44.57 -21.10 12.71
N ILE A 81 44.39 -21.77 11.57
CA ILE A 81 43.50 -21.31 10.48
C ILE A 81 42.04 -21.28 10.96
N GLU A 82 41.58 -22.30 11.66
CA GLU A 82 40.22 -22.36 12.23
C GLU A 82 39.97 -21.24 13.24
N LYS A 83 40.91 -21.00 14.17
CA LYS A 83 40.84 -19.86 15.10
C LYS A 83 40.78 -18.52 14.36
N LYS A 84 41.54 -18.38 13.28
CA LYS A 84 41.55 -17.17 12.46
C LYS A 84 40.23 -16.94 11.74
N ILE A 85 39.63 -17.99 11.17
CA ILE A 85 38.30 -17.93 10.54
C ILE A 85 37.26 -17.51 11.58
N LYS A 86 37.24 -18.17 12.75
CA LYS A 86 36.29 -17.86 13.82
C LYS A 86 36.39 -16.42 14.32
N THR A 87 37.61 -15.91 14.49
CA THR A 87 37.84 -14.51 14.89
C THR A 87 37.27 -13.54 13.85
N CYS A 88 37.51 -13.79 12.55
CA CYS A 88 36.95 -12.96 11.48
C CYS A 88 35.42 -13.03 11.44
N GLU A 89 34.82 -14.20 11.66
CA GLU A 89 33.37 -14.37 11.72
C GLU A 89 32.74 -13.63 12.91
N ASP A 90 33.39 -13.65 14.08
CA ASP A 90 32.94 -12.92 15.27
C ASP A 90 33.06 -11.39 15.08
N ASP A 91 34.13 -10.92 14.43
CA ASP A 91 34.30 -9.49 14.14
C ASP A 91 33.33 -8.99 13.05
N ILE A 92 33.00 -9.81 12.05
CA ILE A 92 31.90 -9.52 11.10
C ILE A 92 30.59 -9.37 11.86
N LYS A 93 30.23 -10.29 12.76
CA LYS A 93 29.01 -10.19 13.56
C LYS A 93 28.95 -8.92 14.40
N LYS A 94 30.06 -8.55 15.06
CA LYS A 94 30.13 -7.30 15.84
C LYS A 94 29.92 -6.08 14.95
N GLN A 95 30.53 -6.05 13.76
CA GLN A 95 30.36 -4.95 12.82
C GLN A 95 28.96 -4.89 12.21
N GLU A 96 28.33 -6.03 11.95
CA GLU A 96 26.95 -6.14 11.49
C GLU A 96 25.97 -5.65 12.57
N ILE A 97 26.21 -5.96 13.85
CA ILE A 97 25.43 -5.44 14.99
C ILE A 97 25.58 -3.92 15.10
N MET A 98 26.80 -3.39 15.09
CA MET A 98 27.04 -1.93 15.13
C MET A 98 26.45 -1.19 13.92
N SER A 99 26.47 -1.82 12.73
CA SER A 99 25.83 -1.28 11.52
C SER A 99 24.30 -1.36 11.59
N SER A 100 23.75 -2.38 12.25
CA SER A 100 22.31 -2.50 12.51
C SER A 100 21.80 -1.42 13.47
N GLU A 101 22.57 -1.08 14.51
CA GLU A 101 22.26 0.01 15.46
C GLU A 101 22.37 1.40 14.82
N THR A 102 23.16 1.56 13.75
CA THR A 102 23.24 2.81 12.96
C THR A 102 22.26 2.85 11.78
N SER A 103 21.59 1.75 11.45
CA SER A 103 20.63 1.63 10.34
C SER A 103 19.20 1.34 10.78
N ASP A 104 18.87 1.63 12.05
CA ASP A 104 17.54 1.46 12.66
C ASP A 104 16.47 2.37 12.02
N CYS A 105 16.15 2.10 10.76
CA CYS A 105 14.90 2.41 10.12
C CYS A 105 13.92 1.33 10.62
N LYS A 106 13.16 1.66 11.67
CA LYS A 106 12.21 0.75 12.33
C LYS A 106 11.38 -0.02 11.29
N LYS A 107 11.42 -1.36 11.30
CA LYS A 107 10.42 -2.19 10.60
C LYS A 107 9.02 -1.79 11.07
N LEU A 108 8.06 -1.66 10.15
CA LEU A 108 6.67 -1.41 10.52
C LEU A 108 6.15 -2.54 11.41
N SER A 109 5.20 -2.22 12.29
CA SER A 109 4.36 -3.26 12.89
C SER A 109 3.47 -3.89 11.82
N ASP A 110 3.44 -5.22 11.76
CA ASP A 110 2.47 -5.96 10.95
C ASP A 110 1.04 -5.48 11.23
N GLY A 111 0.23 -5.36 10.18
CA GLY A 111 -1.19 -5.01 10.23
C GLY A 111 -1.43 -3.55 10.61
N VAL A 112 -0.56 -2.60 10.23
CA VAL A 112 -0.74 -1.16 10.52
C VAL A 112 -1.96 -0.56 9.82
N ILE A 113 -2.27 -1.01 8.61
CA ILE A 113 -3.45 -0.60 7.84
C ILE A 113 -4.37 -1.82 7.71
N PHE A 114 -5.64 -1.65 8.04
CA PHE A 114 -6.66 -2.68 7.94
C PHE A 114 -7.74 -2.27 6.93
N GLY A 115 -7.80 -2.99 5.81
CA GLY A 115 -8.81 -2.84 4.78
C GLY A 115 -9.93 -3.88 4.92
N ILE A 116 -11.18 -3.46 4.79
CA ILE A 116 -12.33 -4.37 4.66
C ILE A 116 -13.18 -4.01 3.42
N GLY A 117 -13.56 -5.00 2.63
CA GLY A 117 -14.30 -4.75 1.40
C GLY A 117 -14.78 -5.99 0.66
N ASN A 118 -15.13 -5.78 -0.61
CA ASN A 118 -15.62 -6.81 -1.52
C ASN A 118 -14.46 -7.34 -2.37
N PRO A 119 -13.92 -8.54 -2.12
CA PRO A 119 -12.94 -9.16 -2.98
C PRO A 119 -13.62 -9.62 -4.28
N LEU A 120 -13.23 -9.03 -5.40
CA LEU A 120 -13.79 -9.34 -6.72
C LEU A 120 -12.67 -9.73 -7.67
N LEU A 121 -12.91 -10.74 -8.50
CA LEU A 121 -12.05 -11.05 -9.64
C LEU A 121 -12.48 -10.23 -10.85
N ASP A 122 -11.59 -9.36 -11.34
CA ASP A 122 -11.85 -8.57 -12.53
C ASP A 122 -11.66 -9.44 -13.76
N ILE A 123 -12.66 -9.43 -14.64
CA ILE A 123 -12.64 -10.06 -15.96
C ILE A 123 -12.58 -8.93 -16.99
N ILE A 124 -11.38 -8.67 -17.50
CA ILE A 124 -11.09 -7.52 -18.36
C ILE A 124 -11.13 -7.97 -19.81
N ALA A 125 -11.93 -7.31 -20.65
CA ALA A 125 -11.93 -7.54 -22.09
C ALA A 125 -12.22 -6.26 -22.88
N GLU A 126 -11.58 -6.14 -24.05
CA GLU A 126 -11.95 -5.16 -25.05
C GLU A 126 -13.17 -5.66 -25.83
N VAL A 127 -14.25 -4.87 -25.83
CA VAL A 127 -15.54 -5.25 -26.41
C VAL A 127 -16.04 -4.15 -27.35
N PRO A 128 -16.85 -4.47 -28.38
CA PRO A 128 -17.51 -3.46 -29.19
C PRO A 128 -18.65 -2.77 -28.42
N MET A 129 -19.00 -1.54 -28.81
CA MET A 129 -20.13 -0.80 -28.20
C MET A 129 -21.45 -1.58 -28.26
N SER A 130 -21.69 -2.37 -29.30
CA SER A 130 -22.87 -3.23 -29.42
C SER A 130 -22.98 -4.29 -28.31
N PHE A 131 -21.86 -4.69 -27.72
CA PHE A 131 -21.86 -5.58 -26.56
C PHE A 131 -22.39 -4.87 -25.31
N LEU A 132 -22.03 -3.60 -25.09
CA LEU A 132 -22.59 -2.80 -24.00
C LEU A 132 -24.10 -2.62 -24.17
N GLU A 133 -24.55 -2.30 -25.39
CA GLU A 133 -25.98 -2.14 -25.71
C GLU A 133 -26.79 -3.40 -25.43
N THR A 134 -26.23 -4.58 -25.71
CA THR A 134 -26.87 -5.88 -25.44
C THR A 134 -27.22 -6.06 -23.96
N TYR A 135 -26.38 -5.53 -23.07
CA TYR A 135 -26.56 -5.61 -21.62
C TYR A 135 -27.04 -4.31 -20.98
N LYS A 136 -27.50 -3.33 -21.80
CA LYS A 136 -27.98 -2.01 -21.35
C LYS A 136 -26.96 -1.22 -20.51
N LEU A 137 -25.69 -1.33 -20.87
CA LEU A 137 -24.58 -0.69 -20.16
C LEU A 137 -24.21 0.64 -20.79
N ASN A 138 -23.85 1.61 -19.95
CA ASN A 138 -23.25 2.87 -20.39
C ASN A 138 -21.73 2.78 -20.34
N ALA A 139 -21.06 3.49 -21.24
CA ALA A 139 -19.61 3.69 -21.13
C ALA A 139 -19.27 4.54 -19.89
N ASN A 140 -18.15 4.25 -19.20
CA ASN A 140 -17.69 4.94 -17.99
C ASN A 140 -18.65 4.86 -16.79
N ASP A 141 -19.33 3.73 -16.64
CA ASP A 141 -20.27 3.49 -15.56
C ASP A 141 -19.78 2.35 -14.64
N ALA A 142 -20.23 2.35 -13.39
CA ALA A 142 -19.95 1.32 -12.40
C ALA A 142 -21.23 0.94 -11.67
N ILE A 143 -21.74 -0.26 -11.95
CA ILE A 143 -23.04 -0.73 -11.46
C ILE A 143 -22.95 -2.11 -10.80
N LEU A 144 -23.97 -2.42 -10.00
CA LEU A 144 -24.21 -3.78 -9.53
C LEU A 144 -24.97 -4.57 -10.60
N ALA A 145 -24.59 -5.84 -10.79
CA ALA A 145 -25.27 -6.74 -11.72
C ALA A 145 -26.74 -6.95 -11.32
N SER A 146 -27.64 -6.57 -12.22
CA SER A 146 -29.09 -6.88 -12.19
C SER A 146 -29.44 -8.06 -13.11
N ASP A 147 -30.74 -8.40 -13.19
CA ASP A 147 -31.28 -9.42 -14.10
C ASP A 147 -30.91 -9.21 -15.58
N ASP A 148 -30.74 -7.95 -16.01
CA ASP A 148 -30.34 -7.60 -17.38
C ASP A 148 -28.91 -8.08 -17.72
N HIS A 149 -28.10 -8.43 -16.72
CA HIS A 149 -26.69 -8.83 -16.85
C HIS A 149 -26.47 -10.33 -16.69
N LYS A 150 -27.55 -11.13 -16.60
CA LYS A 150 -27.46 -12.59 -16.56
C LYS A 150 -26.76 -13.11 -17.82
N GLY A 151 -25.79 -14.01 -17.64
CA GLY A 151 -25.02 -14.56 -18.76
C GLY A 151 -23.90 -13.63 -19.29
N LEU A 152 -23.67 -12.46 -18.68
CA LEU A 152 -22.64 -11.51 -19.10
C LEU A 152 -21.26 -12.14 -19.03
N ASN A 153 -20.88 -12.69 -17.88
CA ASN A 153 -19.56 -13.30 -17.69
C ASN A 153 -19.36 -14.51 -18.61
N GLU A 154 -20.38 -15.36 -18.76
CA GLU A 154 -20.33 -16.53 -19.64
C GLU A 154 -20.11 -16.12 -21.10
N SER A 155 -20.79 -15.06 -21.54
CA SER A 155 -20.61 -14.53 -22.90
C SER A 155 -19.27 -13.83 -23.06
N LEU A 156 -18.82 -13.09 -22.05
CA LEU A 156 -17.51 -12.44 -22.04
C LEU A 156 -16.38 -13.47 -22.22
N LEU A 157 -16.42 -14.56 -21.44
CA LEU A 157 -15.42 -15.62 -21.48
C LEU A 157 -15.46 -16.44 -22.79
N ARG A 158 -16.65 -16.60 -23.39
CA ARG A 158 -16.85 -17.34 -24.64
C ARG A 158 -16.43 -16.54 -25.87
N ASP A 159 -16.84 -15.27 -25.93
CA ASP A 159 -16.80 -14.46 -27.15
C ASP A 159 -15.51 -13.62 -27.25
N PHE A 160 -14.81 -13.38 -26.13
CA PHE A 160 -13.57 -12.60 -26.08
C PHE A 160 -12.41 -13.44 -25.53
N PRO A 161 -11.73 -14.25 -26.34
CA PRO A 161 -10.70 -15.20 -25.87
C PRO A 161 -9.45 -14.53 -25.28
N ASN A 162 -9.24 -13.23 -25.53
CA ASN A 162 -8.13 -12.44 -25.00
C ASN A 162 -8.45 -11.77 -23.64
N HIS A 163 -9.55 -12.18 -22.98
CA HIS A 163 -9.90 -11.67 -21.67
C HIS A 163 -8.78 -11.95 -20.65
N GLN A 164 -8.66 -11.06 -19.65
CA GLN A 164 -7.68 -11.17 -18.58
C GLN A 164 -8.39 -11.33 -17.25
N PHE A 165 -7.82 -12.17 -16.38
CA PHE A 165 -8.20 -12.24 -14.98
C PHE A 165 -7.21 -11.44 -14.15
N VAL A 166 -7.72 -10.44 -13.42
CA VAL A 166 -6.92 -9.60 -12.54
C VAL A 166 -7.57 -9.58 -11.16
N ALA A 167 -6.77 -9.68 -10.11
CA ALA A 167 -7.29 -9.54 -8.76
C ALA A 167 -7.75 -8.10 -8.52
N GLY A 168 -9.05 -7.93 -8.26
CA GLY A 168 -9.69 -6.63 -8.14
C GLY A 168 -10.35 -6.41 -6.78
N GLY A 169 -11.40 -5.59 -6.79
CA GLY A 169 -12.08 -5.10 -5.59
C GLY A 169 -11.43 -3.83 -5.03
N ALA A 170 -12.19 -2.74 -4.92
CA ALA A 170 -11.68 -1.39 -4.65
C ALA A 170 -10.80 -1.30 -3.38
N THR A 171 -11.29 -1.83 -2.25
CA THR A 171 -10.51 -1.85 -1.00
C THR A 171 -9.25 -2.70 -1.16
N GLN A 172 -9.34 -3.87 -1.81
CA GLN A 172 -8.19 -4.77 -2.01
C GLN A 172 -7.12 -4.11 -2.88
N ASN A 173 -7.52 -3.44 -3.96
CA ASN A 173 -6.65 -2.65 -4.83
C ASN A 173 -5.90 -1.58 -4.03
N SER A 174 -6.62 -0.81 -3.21
CA SER A 174 -6.03 0.21 -2.34
C SER A 174 -5.03 -0.38 -1.34
N MET A 175 -5.33 -1.56 -0.76
CA MET A 175 -4.40 -2.26 0.14
C MET A 175 -3.15 -2.74 -0.59
N ARG A 176 -3.30 -3.35 -1.79
CA ARG A 176 -2.18 -3.80 -2.62
C ARG A 176 -1.26 -2.63 -3.01
N ALA A 177 -1.85 -1.49 -3.37
CA ALA A 177 -1.13 -0.25 -3.67
C ALA A 177 -0.34 0.27 -2.46
N ALA A 178 -0.97 0.32 -1.28
CA ALA A 178 -0.30 0.72 -0.05
C ALA A 178 0.86 -0.24 0.30
N THR A 179 0.65 -1.56 0.19
CA THR A 179 1.71 -2.56 0.45
C THR A 179 2.85 -2.46 -0.56
N TRP A 180 2.54 -2.17 -1.82
CA TRP A 180 3.56 -1.93 -2.85
C TRP A 180 4.44 -0.72 -2.50
N LEU A 181 3.88 0.38 -2.01
CA LEU A 181 4.70 1.53 -1.56
C LEU A 181 5.50 1.23 -0.28
N LEU A 182 4.91 0.46 0.65
CA LEU A 182 5.55 0.08 1.90
C LEU A 182 6.71 -0.89 1.72
N GLN A 183 6.67 -1.75 0.70
CA GLN A 183 7.66 -2.82 0.45
C GLN A 183 7.90 -3.71 1.68
N GLN A 184 6.89 -3.82 2.56
CA GLN A 184 6.93 -4.64 3.76
C GLN A 184 5.75 -5.62 3.76
N PRO A 185 6.02 -6.94 3.73
CA PRO A 185 4.97 -7.95 3.87
C PRO A 185 4.19 -7.78 5.17
N ASN A 186 2.90 -8.09 5.13
CA ASN A 186 1.95 -8.05 6.24
C ASN A 186 1.72 -6.67 6.86
N ALA A 187 2.28 -5.59 6.32
CA ALA A 187 2.02 -4.24 6.84
C ALA A 187 0.54 -3.82 6.64
N CYS A 188 -0.10 -4.30 5.57
CA CYS A 188 -1.53 -4.12 5.35
C CYS A 188 -2.26 -5.46 5.52
N THR A 189 -3.39 -5.42 6.22
CA THR A 189 -4.35 -6.51 6.32
C THR A 189 -5.52 -6.26 5.39
N TYR A 190 -6.01 -7.30 4.71
CA TYR A 190 -7.25 -7.23 3.94
C TYR A 190 -8.24 -8.31 4.37
N MET A 191 -9.51 -7.92 4.51
CA MET A 191 -10.62 -8.76 4.93
C MET A 191 -11.81 -8.62 3.98
N GLY A 192 -12.47 -9.74 3.68
CA GLY A 192 -13.63 -9.81 2.81
C GLY A 192 -14.17 -11.23 2.73
N CYS A 193 -15.26 -11.47 1.97
CA CYS A 193 -15.85 -12.79 1.82
C CYS A 193 -15.70 -13.33 0.39
N VAL A 194 -15.29 -14.59 0.26
CA VAL A 194 -15.02 -15.28 -1.02
C VAL A 194 -15.72 -16.64 -1.05
N GLY A 195 -15.92 -17.18 -2.24
CA GLY A 195 -16.43 -18.53 -2.43
C GLY A 195 -15.35 -19.58 -2.22
N GLN A 196 -15.75 -20.86 -2.28
CA GLN A 196 -14.82 -21.99 -2.28
C GLN A 196 -14.56 -22.45 -3.73
N ASP A 197 -13.83 -21.65 -4.50
CA ASP A 197 -13.61 -21.89 -5.92
C ASP A 197 -12.23 -21.43 -6.42
N LYS A 198 -12.00 -21.56 -7.73
CA LYS A 198 -10.74 -21.17 -8.37
C LYS A 198 -10.53 -19.65 -8.40
N TYR A 199 -11.60 -18.86 -8.37
CA TYR A 199 -11.52 -17.40 -8.39
C TYR A 199 -11.01 -16.86 -7.06
N HIS A 200 -11.43 -17.45 -5.94
CA HIS A 200 -10.79 -17.27 -4.64
C HIS A 200 -9.29 -17.48 -4.76
N GLN A 201 -8.85 -18.63 -5.28
CA GLN A 201 -7.41 -18.96 -5.32
C GLN A 201 -6.62 -17.90 -6.10
N LEU A 202 -7.15 -17.42 -7.24
CA LEU A 202 -6.52 -16.34 -8.02
C LEU A 202 -6.40 -15.04 -7.21
N LEU A 203 -7.45 -14.65 -6.47
CA LEU A 203 -7.41 -13.47 -5.61
C LEU A 203 -6.40 -13.63 -4.47
N HIS A 204 -6.42 -14.79 -3.82
CA HIS A 204 -5.52 -15.11 -2.72
C HIS A 204 -4.06 -15.07 -3.16
N ASP A 205 -3.71 -15.71 -4.27
CA ASP A 205 -2.33 -15.78 -4.76
C ASP A 205 -1.81 -14.41 -5.18
N ALA A 206 -2.62 -13.62 -5.89
CA ALA A 206 -2.24 -12.28 -6.31
C ALA A 206 -2.03 -11.32 -5.12
N ALA A 207 -2.94 -11.33 -4.15
CA ALA A 207 -2.85 -10.48 -2.97
C ALA A 207 -1.72 -10.92 -2.02
N SER A 208 -1.52 -12.23 -1.84
CA SER A 208 -0.40 -12.77 -1.06
C SER A 208 0.95 -12.45 -1.70
N LYS A 209 1.05 -12.54 -3.04
CA LYS A 209 2.25 -12.15 -3.80
C LYS A 209 2.56 -10.66 -3.63
N ALA A 210 1.54 -9.81 -3.50
CA ALA A 210 1.72 -8.40 -3.19
C ALA A 210 2.15 -8.14 -1.73
N GLY A 211 2.18 -9.18 -0.88
CA GLY A 211 2.59 -9.09 0.52
C GLY A 211 1.45 -8.74 1.48
N LEU A 212 0.18 -8.87 1.07
CA LEU A 212 -0.96 -8.63 1.96
C LEU A 212 -1.15 -9.73 2.99
N GLN A 213 -1.49 -9.32 4.22
CA GLN A 213 -2.02 -10.24 5.21
C GLN A 213 -3.52 -10.44 4.97
N LEU A 214 -3.91 -11.63 4.50
CA LEU A 214 -5.28 -11.94 4.14
C LEU A 214 -6.06 -12.56 5.31
N SER A 215 -7.29 -12.09 5.52
CA SER A 215 -8.29 -12.74 6.36
C SER A 215 -9.62 -12.83 5.63
N TYR A 216 -9.69 -13.74 4.65
CA TYR A 216 -10.94 -14.02 3.97
C TYR A 216 -11.89 -14.86 4.82
N GLN A 217 -13.14 -14.45 4.88
CA GLN A 217 -14.24 -15.35 5.20
C GLN A 217 -14.50 -16.21 3.96
N VAL A 218 -14.44 -17.53 4.11
CA VAL A 218 -14.84 -18.44 3.04
C VAL A 218 -16.29 -18.80 3.27
N HIS A 219 -17.15 -18.49 2.30
CA HIS A 219 -18.54 -18.88 2.36
C HIS A 219 -18.66 -20.40 2.15
N MET A 220 -19.12 -21.09 3.19
CA MET A 220 -19.23 -22.54 3.25
C MET A 220 -20.69 -22.92 3.55
N ASP A 221 -21.62 -22.55 2.68
CA ASP A 221 -22.98 -23.07 2.75
C ASP A 221 -23.06 -24.40 2.00
N SER A 222 -23.61 -25.42 2.68
CA SER A 222 -23.77 -26.77 2.13
C SER A 222 -24.95 -26.88 1.16
N GLU A 223 -25.92 -25.96 1.24
CA GLU A 223 -27.13 -25.98 0.42
C GLU A 223 -26.97 -25.18 -0.87
N GLU A 224 -26.15 -24.12 -0.86
CA GLU A 224 -25.89 -23.28 -2.03
C GLU A 224 -24.40 -22.94 -2.16
N ARG A 225 -23.73 -23.44 -3.22
CA ARG A 225 -22.37 -23.04 -3.54
C ARG A 225 -22.39 -21.67 -4.22
N VAL A 226 -22.10 -20.63 -3.44
CA VAL A 226 -21.95 -19.27 -3.97
C VAL A 226 -20.52 -19.06 -4.51
N GLN A 227 -20.43 -18.63 -5.76
CA GLN A 227 -19.16 -18.29 -6.41
C GLN A 227 -18.57 -17.00 -5.82
N THR A 228 -17.24 -16.92 -5.78
CA THR A 228 -16.50 -15.68 -5.53
C THR A 228 -16.96 -14.57 -6.48
N GLY A 229 -17.11 -13.36 -5.94
CA GLY A 229 -17.56 -12.21 -6.71
C GLY A 229 -16.63 -11.87 -7.88
N THR A 230 -17.20 -11.28 -8.92
CA THR A 230 -16.51 -10.89 -10.15
C THR A 230 -16.90 -9.47 -10.55
N CYS A 231 -16.02 -8.79 -11.28
CA CYS A 231 -16.32 -7.54 -11.94
C CYS A 231 -16.01 -7.67 -13.43
N ALA A 232 -17.02 -7.56 -14.29
CA ALA A 232 -16.77 -7.44 -15.72
C ALA A 232 -16.25 -6.02 -16.01
N VAL A 233 -15.04 -5.92 -16.55
CA VAL A 233 -14.41 -4.65 -16.94
C VAL A 233 -14.38 -4.59 -18.46
N LEU A 234 -15.37 -3.88 -19.01
CA LEU A 234 -15.64 -3.83 -20.44
C LEU A 234 -15.00 -2.58 -21.04
N ILE A 235 -13.93 -2.77 -21.82
CA ILE A 235 -13.15 -1.68 -22.42
C ILE A 235 -13.71 -1.34 -23.79
N THR A 236 -14.08 -0.07 -23.99
CA THR A 236 -14.55 0.49 -25.28
C THR A 236 -13.73 1.74 -25.63
N GLY A 237 -12.66 1.57 -26.39
CA GLY A 237 -11.69 2.64 -26.63
C GLY A 237 -11.04 3.10 -25.31
N ASN A 238 -11.25 4.36 -24.94
CA ASN A 238 -10.74 4.92 -23.67
C ASN A 238 -11.74 4.83 -22.51
N ASN A 239 -12.85 4.13 -22.69
CA ASN A 239 -13.89 4.04 -21.67
C ASN A 239 -13.95 2.66 -21.03
N ARG A 240 -14.40 2.61 -19.78
CA ARG A 240 -14.56 1.36 -19.02
C ARG A 240 -15.97 1.28 -18.44
N SER A 241 -16.70 0.22 -18.72
CA SER A 241 -17.97 -0.09 -18.02
C SER A 241 -17.72 -1.23 -17.05
N LEU A 242 -18.02 -1.01 -15.77
CA LEU A 242 -17.81 -1.96 -14.69
C LEU A 242 -19.15 -2.54 -14.23
N VAL A 243 -19.26 -3.87 -14.25
CA VAL A 243 -20.45 -4.59 -13.76
C VAL A 243 -20.03 -5.55 -12.68
N ALA A 244 -20.33 -5.20 -11.42
CA ALA A 244 -19.96 -6.01 -10.26
C ALA A 244 -21.06 -7.03 -9.93
N ASN A 245 -20.73 -8.31 -10.06
CA ASN A 245 -21.50 -9.40 -9.47
C ASN A 245 -20.82 -9.81 -8.14
N LEU A 246 -21.41 -9.37 -7.02
CA LEU A 246 -20.77 -9.51 -5.71
C LEU A 246 -20.60 -10.96 -5.26
N GLY A 247 -21.43 -11.90 -5.74
CA GLY A 247 -21.34 -13.32 -5.36
C GLY A 247 -21.15 -13.51 -3.85
N ALA A 248 -20.15 -14.29 -3.45
CA ALA A 248 -19.85 -14.59 -2.07
C ALA A 248 -19.51 -13.35 -1.21
N ALA A 249 -19.09 -12.23 -1.80
CA ALA A 249 -18.82 -11.00 -1.06
C ALA A 249 -20.08 -10.52 -0.31
N ASN A 250 -21.28 -10.69 -0.90
CA ASN A 250 -22.56 -10.35 -0.27
C ASN A 250 -22.85 -11.15 1.01
N HIS A 251 -22.17 -12.27 1.22
CA HIS A 251 -22.37 -13.17 2.36
C HIS A 251 -21.38 -12.92 3.48
N PHE A 252 -20.66 -11.79 3.47
CA PHE A 252 -19.83 -11.39 4.60
C PHE A 252 -20.69 -11.22 5.86
N THR A 253 -20.28 -11.83 6.96
CA THR A 253 -21.00 -11.72 8.24
C THR A 253 -20.20 -10.95 9.26
N ILE A 254 -20.88 -10.11 10.04
CA ILE A 254 -20.24 -9.31 11.10
C ILE A 254 -19.53 -10.19 12.14
N GLN A 255 -19.98 -11.43 12.35
CA GLN A 255 -19.37 -12.42 13.24
C GLN A 255 -17.96 -12.79 12.82
N HIS A 256 -17.58 -12.62 11.55
CA HIS A 256 -16.18 -12.83 11.13
C HIS A 256 -15.23 -11.86 11.85
N LEU A 257 -15.69 -10.65 12.20
CA LEU A 257 -14.92 -9.72 13.05
C LEU A 257 -14.75 -10.22 14.49
N ASP A 258 -15.60 -11.15 14.94
CA ASP A 258 -15.59 -11.66 16.31
C ASP A 258 -14.61 -12.82 16.52
N ASP A 259 -14.10 -13.44 15.44
CA ASP A 259 -13.07 -14.46 15.51
C ASP A 259 -11.84 -13.92 16.27
N PRO A 260 -11.32 -14.63 17.29
CA PRO A 260 -10.16 -14.19 18.06
C PRO A 260 -8.95 -13.78 17.21
N LYS A 261 -8.70 -14.46 16.09
CA LYS A 261 -7.59 -14.12 15.18
C LYS A 261 -7.85 -12.78 14.49
N ASN A 262 -9.10 -12.51 14.11
CA ASN A 262 -9.49 -11.28 13.43
C ASN A 262 -9.52 -10.09 14.38
N LYS A 263 -9.94 -10.28 15.63
CA LYS A 263 -9.83 -9.26 16.68
C LYS A 263 -8.39 -8.77 16.85
N GLN A 264 -7.41 -9.67 16.85
CA GLN A 264 -6.00 -9.29 16.94
C GLN A 264 -5.53 -8.44 15.76
N LEU A 265 -6.06 -8.67 14.55
CA LEU A 265 -5.75 -7.85 13.38
C LEU A 265 -6.31 -6.42 13.54
N ILE A 266 -7.55 -6.31 14.01
CA ILE A 266 -8.23 -5.03 14.29
C ILE A 266 -7.51 -4.27 15.43
N GLU A 267 -7.05 -4.97 16.46
CA GLU A 267 -6.30 -4.41 17.58
C GLU A 267 -4.94 -3.84 17.17
N LYS A 268 -4.25 -4.46 16.21
CA LYS A 268 -2.95 -3.98 15.70
C LYS A 268 -3.09 -2.77 14.77
N ALA A 269 -4.19 -2.66 14.04
CA ALA A 269 -4.42 -1.60 13.07
C ALA A 269 -4.31 -0.21 13.70
N LYS A 270 -3.64 0.72 13.03
CA LYS A 270 -3.67 2.17 13.36
C LYS A 270 -4.63 2.92 12.43
N ILE A 271 -4.90 2.36 11.26
CA ILE A 271 -5.73 2.94 10.20
C ILE A 271 -6.70 1.88 9.70
N PHE A 272 -7.98 2.22 9.66
CA PHE A 272 -9.02 1.43 9.01
C PHE A 272 -9.42 2.06 7.69
N TYR A 273 -9.64 1.24 6.67
CA TYR A 273 -10.14 1.68 5.39
C TYR A 273 -11.24 0.75 4.85
N THR A 274 -12.29 1.36 4.30
CA THR A 274 -13.30 0.63 3.53
C THR A 274 -13.83 1.49 2.39
N ALA A 275 -13.94 0.92 1.19
CA ALA A 275 -14.64 1.55 0.07
C ALA A 275 -16.16 1.63 0.33
N GLY A 276 -16.81 2.61 -0.27
CA GLY A 276 -18.27 2.81 -0.23
C GLY A 276 -19.07 1.58 -0.68
N PHE A 277 -18.49 0.76 -1.56
CA PHE A 277 -19.10 -0.50 -1.98
C PHE A 277 -19.37 -1.49 -0.84
N PHE A 278 -18.63 -1.44 0.27
CA PHE A 278 -18.87 -2.38 1.37
C PHE A 278 -20.13 -2.04 2.19
N TYR A 279 -20.66 -0.82 2.06
CA TYR A 279 -21.95 -0.43 2.64
C TYR A 279 -23.13 -1.13 1.96
N THR A 280 -22.95 -1.72 0.77
CA THR A 280 -24.00 -2.56 0.16
C THR A 280 -24.04 -3.97 0.77
N VAL A 281 -23.00 -4.36 1.50
CA VAL A 281 -22.80 -5.72 2.01
C VAL A 281 -22.98 -5.79 3.52
N CYS A 282 -22.19 -5.03 4.28
CA CYS A 282 -22.21 -5.13 5.73
C CYS A 282 -22.01 -3.78 6.46
N PRO A 283 -22.97 -2.83 6.37
CA PRO A 283 -22.95 -1.61 7.18
C PRO A 283 -22.70 -1.85 8.68
N PRO A 284 -23.27 -2.89 9.33
CA PRO A 284 -23.00 -3.16 10.74
C PRO A 284 -21.51 -3.43 11.04
N ALA A 285 -20.78 -4.11 10.14
CA ALA A 285 -19.35 -4.33 10.29
C ALA A 285 -18.56 -3.02 10.16
N VAL A 286 -18.94 -2.16 9.20
CA VAL A 286 -18.36 -0.81 9.04
C VAL A 286 -18.54 0.01 10.31
N MET A 287 -19.76 0.06 10.85
CA MET A 287 -20.07 0.81 12.06
C MET A 287 -19.30 0.29 13.29
N ARG A 288 -19.14 -1.04 13.41
CA ARG A 288 -18.32 -1.64 14.48
C ARG A 288 -16.86 -1.15 14.42
N LEU A 289 -16.27 -1.07 13.22
CA LEU A 289 -14.92 -0.55 13.03
C LEU A 289 -14.85 0.97 13.27
N CYS A 290 -15.86 1.73 12.85
CA CYS A 290 -15.98 3.18 13.14
C CYS A 290 -15.93 3.46 14.64
N GLU A 291 -16.79 2.78 15.41
CA GLU A 291 -16.85 2.94 16.88
C GLU A 291 -15.56 2.47 17.56
N TYR A 292 -14.97 1.38 17.07
CA TYR A 292 -13.71 0.89 17.60
C TYR A 292 -12.57 1.89 17.35
N ALA A 293 -12.51 2.47 16.14
CA ALA A 293 -11.51 3.46 15.78
C ALA A 293 -11.61 4.71 16.66
N ASP A 294 -12.82 5.24 16.86
CA ASP A 294 -13.10 6.39 17.71
C ASP A 294 -12.73 6.15 19.18
N ARG A 295 -13.16 5.01 19.75
CA ARG A 295 -12.84 4.64 21.14
C ARG A 295 -11.35 4.47 21.41
N HIS A 296 -10.52 4.22 20.40
CA HIS A 296 -9.10 3.90 20.55
C HIS A 296 -8.19 4.90 19.84
N ASP A 297 -8.74 6.05 19.44
CA ASP A 297 -8.03 7.12 18.73
C ASP A 297 -7.28 6.64 17.47
N LYS A 298 -7.85 5.70 16.73
CA LYS A 298 -7.31 5.18 15.45
C LYS A 298 -7.98 5.90 14.28
N LEU A 299 -7.31 5.99 13.13
CA LEU A 299 -7.88 6.65 11.95
C LEU A 299 -8.93 5.78 11.30
N PHE A 300 -10.09 6.37 10.97
CA PHE A 300 -11.08 5.73 10.11
C PHE A 300 -11.21 6.47 8.77
N CYS A 301 -10.96 5.74 7.68
CA CYS A 301 -10.96 6.26 6.32
C CYS A 301 -12.03 5.55 5.49
N THR A 302 -12.72 6.28 4.60
CA THR A 302 -13.67 5.66 3.67
C THR A 302 -13.73 6.39 2.34
N ASN A 303 -14.43 5.82 1.37
CA ASN A 303 -14.54 6.33 0.01
C ASN A 303 -16.01 6.39 -0.42
N LEU A 304 -16.41 7.41 -1.19
CA LEU A 304 -17.76 7.51 -1.77
C LEU A 304 -18.01 6.42 -2.83
N SER A 305 -16.98 6.05 -3.57
CA SER A 305 -16.86 4.90 -4.48
C SER A 305 -17.74 4.86 -5.74
N ALA A 306 -19.00 5.31 -5.68
CA ALA A 306 -19.84 5.47 -6.86
C ALA A 306 -21.06 6.37 -6.57
N PRO A 307 -21.63 7.02 -7.61
CA PRO A 307 -22.87 7.81 -7.47
C PRO A 307 -24.02 7.00 -6.87
N PHE A 308 -24.21 5.74 -7.30
CA PHE A 308 -25.30 4.90 -6.78
C PHE A 308 -25.18 4.61 -5.28
N ILE A 309 -23.95 4.60 -4.73
CA ILE A 309 -23.73 4.47 -3.28
C ILE A 309 -24.23 5.72 -2.57
N CYS A 310 -23.90 6.90 -3.09
CA CYS A 310 -24.36 8.18 -2.55
C CYS A 310 -25.89 8.31 -2.64
N GLU A 311 -26.52 7.72 -3.65
CA GLU A 311 -27.97 7.79 -3.89
C GLU A 311 -28.77 6.79 -3.05
N HIS A 312 -28.33 5.53 -3.01
CA HIS A 312 -29.13 4.43 -2.44
C HIS A 312 -28.64 3.96 -1.08
N PHE A 313 -27.37 4.20 -0.75
CA PHE A 313 -26.75 3.82 0.53
C PHE A 313 -26.23 5.04 1.30
N GLY A 314 -26.61 6.25 0.87
CA GLY A 314 -26.17 7.50 1.46
C GLY A 314 -26.52 7.64 2.94
N ASP A 315 -27.67 7.12 3.38
CA ASP A 315 -28.03 7.08 4.81
C ASP A 315 -27.01 6.28 5.63
N LYS A 316 -26.50 5.17 5.09
CA LYS A 316 -25.48 4.34 5.75
C LYS A 316 -24.11 5.00 5.76
N LEU A 317 -23.75 5.71 4.70
CA LEU A 317 -22.56 6.58 4.70
C LEU A 317 -22.69 7.67 5.78
N MET A 318 -23.85 8.34 5.85
CA MET A 318 -24.11 9.42 6.81
C MET A 318 -24.10 8.93 8.27
N GLU A 319 -24.54 7.69 8.54
CA GLU A 319 -24.38 7.04 9.86
C GLU A 319 -22.90 6.91 10.26
N ALA A 320 -22.01 6.62 9.31
CA ALA A 320 -20.56 6.48 9.55
C ALA A 320 -19.82 7.82 9.58
N MET A 321 -20.31 8.85 8.87
CA MET A 321 -19.63 10.15 8.72
C MET A 321 -19.13 10.77 10.03
N PRO A 322 -19.83 10.71 11.18
CA PRO A 322 -19.33 11.25 12.45
C PRO A 322 -17.99 10.67 12.91
N TYR A 323 -17.61 9.48 12.43
CA TYR A 323 -16.36 8.79 12.77
C TYR A 323 -15.27 8.95 11.70
N VAL A 324 -15.64 9.39 10.48
CA VAL A 324 -14.71 9.48 9.34
C VAL A 324 -13.69 10.59 9.56
N ASP A 325 -12.42 10.21 9.62
CA ASP A 325 -11.26 11.12 9.64
C ASP A 325 -10.83 11.50 8.21
N TYR A 326 -10.83 10.55 7.27
CA TYR A 326 -10.55 10.79 5.85
C TYR A 326 -11.68 10.28 4.96
N LEU A 327 -12.24 11.15 4.13
CA LEU A 327 -13.16 10.79 3.06
C LEU A 327 -12.51 11.00 1.69
N PHE A 328 -12.57 9.98 0.86
CA PHE A 328 -12.14 10.02 -0.53
C PHE A 328 -13.34 9.98 -1.48
N GLY A 329 -13.18 10.52 -2.67
CA GLY A 329 -14.12 10.35 -3.78
C GLY A 329 -13.61 11.05 -5.04
N ASN A 330 -14.34 10.90 -6.15
CA ASN A 330 -14.12 11.69 -7.36
C ASN A 330 -15.19 12.79 -7.52
N GLU A 331 -15.05 13.62 -8.57
CA GLU A 331 -15.94 14.74 -8.86
C GLU A 331 -17.40 14.33 -9.01
N THR A 332 -17.67 13.20 -9.66
CA THR A 332 -19.02 12.70 -9.94
C THR A 332 -19.69 12.21 -8.66
N GLU A 333 -18.94 11.46 -7.84
CA GLU A 333 -19.37 11.00 -6.53
C GLU A 333 -19.62 12.17 -5.57
N ALA A 334 -18.72 13.16 -5.53
CA ALA A 334 -18.88 14.34 -4.70
C ALA A 334 -20.15 15.11 -5.07
N ARG A 335 -20.40 15.33 -6.36
CA ARG A 335 -21.64 15.96 -6.86
C ARG A 335 -22.87 15.16 -6.45
N SER A 336 -22.85 13.83 -6.63
CA SER A 336 -23.96 12.98 -6.20
C SER A 336 -24.19 13.06 -4.68
N PHE A 337 -23.14 13.01 -3.87
CA PHE A 337 -23.24 13.17 -2.42
C PHE A 337 -23.77 14.54 -2.01
N GLY A 338 -23.25 15.63 -2.60
CA GLY A 338 -23.70 16.99 -2.36
C GLY A 338 -25.18 17.18 -2.67
N LYS A 339 -25.64 16.63 -3.79
CA LYS A 339 -27.05 16.68 -4.20
C LYS A 339 -27.95 15.83 -3.31
N HIS A 340 -27.60 14.56 -3.08
CA HIS A 340 -28.51 13.60 -2.45
C HIS A 340 -28.47 13.63 -0.93
N GLN A 341 -27.30 13.86 -0.33
CA GLN A 341 -27.10 13.80 1.12
C GLN A 341 -27.07 15.17 1.77
N LEU A 342 -26.44 16.16 1.12
CA LEU A 342 -26.33 17.52 1.64
C LEU A 342 -27.40 18.48 1.10
N LYS A 343 -28.12 18.09 0.05
CA LYS A 343 -29.14 18.91 -0.64
C LYS A 343 -28.61 20.28 -1.06
N LEU A 344 -27.35 20.32 -1.52
CA LEU A 344 -26.72 21.55 -2.00
C LEU A 344 -27.17 21.86 -3.43
N ASP A 345 -27.41 23.14 -3.70
CA ASP A 345 -27.70 23.66 -5.04
C ASP A 345 -26.41 24.18 -5.70
N THR A 346 -25.45 23.27 -5.90
CA THR A 346 -24.18 23.58 -6.55
C THR A 346 -23.53 22.31 -7.11
N GLU A 347 -22.79 22.47 -8.21
CA GLU A 347 -21.94 21.43 -8.81
C GLU A 347 -20.43 21.71 -8.58
N ASP A 348 -20.10 22.78 -7.84
CA ASP A 348 -18.73 23.15 -7.51
C ASP A 348 -18.15 22.16 -6.49
N VAL A 349 -17.20 21.35 -6.96
CA VAL A 349 -16.54 20.30 -6.18
C VAL A 349 -15.82 20.86 -4.95
N SER A 350 -15.26 22.08 -5.03
CA SER A 350 -14.58 22.71 -3.90
C SER A 350 -15.57 23.09 -2.80
N VAL A 351 -16.71 23.70 -3.19
CA VAL A 351 -17.77 24.06 -2.25
C VAL A 351 -18.35 22.81 -1.58
N ILE A 352 -18.59 21.75 -2.36
CA ILE A 352 -19.10 20.48 -1.85
C ILE A 352 -18.09 19.83 -0.90
N ALA A 353 -16.82 19.71 -1.29
CA ALA A 353 -15.77 19.12 -0.45
C ALA A 353 -15.65 19.87 0.89
N LYS A 354 -15.76 21.21 0.87
CA LYS A 354 -15.78 22.03 2.08
C LYS A 354 -16.99 21.72 2.95
N ALA A 355 -18.19 21.67 2.38
CA ALA A 355 -19.41 21.34 3.11
C ALA A 355 -19.32 19.95 3.77
N ILE A 356 -18.80 18.94 3.07
CA ILE A 356 -18.57 17.60 3.62
C ILE A 356 -17.57 17.64 4.78
N SER A 357 -16.49 18.42 4.67
CA SER A 357 -15.47 18.53 5.72
C SER A 357 -16.02 19.14 7.02
N GLU A 358 -17.09 19.92 6.94
CA GLU A 358 -17.75 20.59 8.09
C GLU A 358 -18.92 19.78 8.69
N LEU A 359 -19.23 18.59 8.14
CA LEU A 359 -20.24 17.72 8.75
C LEU A 359 -19.90 17.38 10.21
N PRO A 360 -20.90 17.11 11.08
CA PRO A 360 -20.65 16.76 12.48
C PRO A 360 -19.64 15.61 12.62
N LYS A 361 -18.73 15.72 13.59
CA LYS A 361 -17.71 14.72 13.89
C LYS A 361 -17.66 14.46 15.39
N LYS A 362 -17.57 13.19 15.78
CA LYS A 362 -17.52 12.76 17.18
C LYS A 362 -16.16 13.05 17.81
N ASN A 363 -15.08 12.59 17.19
CA ASN A 363 -13.73 12.91 17.63
C ASN A 363 -13.39 14.37 17.25
N SER A 364 -13.45 15.27 18.23
CA SER A 364 -13.14 16.70 18.09
C SER A 364 -11.64 17.01 18.08
N GLN A 365 -10.77 16.04 18.39
CA GLN A 365 -9.31 16.22 18.40
C GLN A 365 -8.69 16.15 17.01
N ARG A 366 -9.42 15.61 16.04
CA ARG A 366 -8.97 15.49 14.64
C ARG A 366 -9.99 16.11 13.71
N ALA A 367 -9.56 17.05 12.88
CA ALA A 367 -10.35 17.58 11.78
C ALA A 367 -10.63 16.49 10.74
N ARG A 368 -11.80 16.55 10.09
CA ARG A 368 -12.06 15.70 8.92
C ARG A 368 -11.26 16.23 7.74
N VAL A 369 -10.70 15.31 6.97
CA VAL A 369 -10.02 15.57 5.70
C VAL A 369 -10.86 14.97 4.58
N VAL A 370 -11.18 15.79 3.58
CA VAL A 370 -11.92 15.37 2.38
C VAL A 370 -11.02 15.59 1.17
N VAL A 371 -10.81 14.54 0.40
CA VAL A 371 -9.95 14.56 -0.80
C VAL A 371 -10.78 14.12 -2.00
N ILE A 372 -11.02 15.05 -2.93
CA ILE A 372 -11.79 14.79 -4.14
C ILE A 372 -10.87 14.85 -5.36
N THR A 373 -10.69 13.72 -6.04
CA THR A 373 -9.96 13.67 -7.31
C THR A 373 -10.86 14.18 -8.45
N GLN A 374 -10.25 14.67 -9.53
CA GLN A 374 -10.97 15.24 -10.69
C GLN A 374 -10.38 14.75 -12.02
N GLY A 375 -10.01 13.47 -12.06
CA GLY A 375 -9.27 12.89 -13.18
C GLY A 375 -7.97 13.64 -13.47
N SER A 376 -7.98 14.43 -14.53
CA SER A 376 -6.80 15.19 -15.00
C SER A 376 -6.73 16.63 -14.47
N ASP A 377 -7.79 17.08 -13.80
CA ASP A 377 -7.89 18.38 -13.14
C ASP A 377 -7.33 18.30 -11.71
N PRO A 378 -7.03 19.44 -11.07
CA PRO A 378 -6.41 19.45 -9.73
C PRO A 378 -7.25 18.70 -8.69
N THR A 379 -6.60 17.86 -7.88
CA THR A 379 -7.23 17.21 -6.72
C THR A 379 -7.56 18.26 -5.66
N VAL A 380 -8.79 18.24 -5.15
CA VAL A 380 -9.29 19.15 -4.12
C VAL A 380 -9.05 18.55 -2.73
N LEU A 381 -8.44 19.32 -1.85
CA LEU A 381 -8.27 19.03 -0.43
C LEU A 381 -9.07 20.04 0.40
N ALA A 382 -10.04 19.54 1.16
CA ALA A 382 -10.77 20.32 2.17
C ALA A 382 -10.51 19.72 3.56
N ILE A 383 -10.20 20.59 4.53
CA ILE A 383 -10.01 20.22 5.93
C ILE A 383 -10.92 21.10 6.79
N THR A 384 -11.60 20.50 7.78
CA THR A 384 -12.46 21.23 8.72
C THR A 384 -11.74 22.47 9.26
N GLY A 385 -12.38 23.64 9.16
CA GLY A 385 -11.83 24.91 9.65
C GLY A 385 -10.62 25.48 8.89
N LYS A 386 -10.18 24.88 7.77
CA LYS A 386 -9.09 25.40 6.92
C LYS A 386 -9.57 25.82 5.53
N GLU A 387 -8.76 26.61 4.84
CA GLU A 387 -8.94 26.93 3.42
C GLU A 387 -8.74 25.70 2.54
N ILE A 388 -9.42 25.70 1.39
CA ILE A 388 -9.36 24.63 0.39
C ILE A 388 -8.04 24.76 -0.37
N LYS A 389 -7.40 23.62 -0.67
CA LYS A 389 -6.21 23.55 -1.52
C LYS A 389 -6.50 22.72 -2.78
N GLY A 390 -5.93 23.13 -3.90
CA GLY A 390 -5.89 22.35 -5.15
C GLY A 390 -4.49 21.81 -5.41
N PHE A 391 -4.38 20.56 -5.85
CA PHE A 391 -3.13 19.89 -6.18
C PHE A 391 -3.11 19.50 -7.65
N PRO A 392 -2.31 20.17 -8.50
CA PRO A 392 -2.21 19.82 -9.92
C PRO A 392 -1.76 18.36 -10.12
N VAL A 393 -2.26 17.74 -11.18
CA VAL A 393 -2.00 16.32 -11.49
C VAL A 393 -0.98 16.21 -12.63
N LYS A 394 0.08 15.44 -12.40
CA LYS A 394 1.05 15.08 -13.44
C LYS A 394 0.47 14.04 -14.38
N LYS A 395 0.51 14.29 -15.69
CA LYS A 395 0.01 13.36 -16.71
C LYS A 395 1.16 12.53 -17.31
N PRO A 396 1.04 11.19 -17.42
CA PRO A 396 2.02 10.39 -18.16
C PRO A 396 1.88 10.62 -19.67
N LEU A 397 2.92 10.23 -20.41
CA LEU A 397 2.91 10.29 -21.89
C LEU A 397 1.93 9.26 -22.46
N ASP A 398 1.96 8.03 -21.93
CA ASP A 398 1.15 6.91 -22.38
C ASP A 398 0.19 6.48 -21.27
N ILE A 399 -1.12 6.60 -21.51
CA ILE A 399 -2.15 6.06 -20.62
C ILE A 399 -2.63 4.74 -21.22
N VAL A 400 -2.47 3.65 -20.47
CA VAL A 400 -2.86 2.30 -20.87
C VAL A 400 -4.27 1.99 -20.33
N ASP A 401 -4.47 2.08 -19.02
CA ASP A 401 -5.75 1.79 -18.38
C ASP A 401 -6.04 2.73 -17.21
N THR A 402 -7.20 3.39 -17.18
CA THR A 402 -7.57 4.25 -16.04
C THR A 402 -8.26 3.47 -14.91
N ASN A 403 -8.53 2.18 -15.09
CA ASN A 403 -9.14 1.34 -14.06
C ASN A 403 -8.22 1.24 -12.83
N GLY A 404 -8.78 1.37 -11.63
CA GLY A 404 -8.03 1.31 -10.38
C GLY A 404 -7.18 2.56 -10.05
N ALA A 405 -7.25 3.63 -10.86
CA ALA A 405 -6.50 4.86 -10.58
C ALA A 405 -6.89 5.49 -9.22
N GLY A 406 -8.20 5.53 -8.92
CA GLY A 406 -8.71 6.02 -7.64
C GLY A 406 -8.31 5.14 -6.45
N ASP A 407 -8.36 3.82 -6.61
CA ASP A 407 -7.93 2.87 -5.58
C ASP A 407 -6.43 3.02 -5.28
N SER A 408 -5.63 3.15 -6.33
CA SER A 408 -4.18 3.37 -6.24
C SER A 408 -3.87 4.69 -5.55
N PHE A 409 -4.60 5.76 -5.91
CA PHE A 409 -4.50 7.06 -5.25
C PHE A 409 -4.73 6.96 -3.74
N VAL A 410 -5.78 6.26 -3.32
CA VAL A 410 -6.06 6.03 -1.90
C VAL A 410 -4.95 5.20 -1.25
N GLY A 411 -4.45 4.16 -1.90
CA GLY A 411 -3.34 3.36 -1.42
C GLY A 411 -2.09 4.21 -1.10
N GLY A 412 -1.75 5.16 -1.97
CA GLY A 412 -0.65 6.10 -1.74
C GLY A 412 -0.86 7.04 -0.55
N ILE A 413 -2.08 7.53 -0.35
CA ILE A 413 -2.42 8.33 0.84
C ILE A 413 -2.31 7.47 2.11
N LEU A 414 -2.91 6.28 2.13
CA LEU A 414 -2.88 5.39 3.30
C LEU A 414 -1.45 4.99 3.68
N PHE A 415 -0.62 4.72 2.67
CA PHE A 415 0.82 4.55 2.85
C PHE A 415 1.43 5.74 3.60
N ARG A 416 1.20 6.99 3.17
CA ARG A 416 1.77 8.15 3.85
C ARG A 416 1.22 8.32 5.27
N LEU A 417 -0.08 8.11 5.46
CA LEU A 417 -0.73 8.21 6.77
C LEU A 417 -0.25 7.15 7.77
N SER A 418 0.20 5.98 7.30
CA SER A 418 0.78 4.93 8.16
C SER A 418 2.00 5.44 8.93
N ASN A 419 2.60 6.55 8.48
CA ASN A 419 3.53 7.40 9.21
C ASN A 419 4.94 6.82 9.38
N GLU A 420 5.36 5.96 8.45
CA GLU A 420 6.53 5.11 8.64
C GLU A 420 7.69 5.50 7.72
N PRO A 421 8.94 5.47 8.23
CA PRO A 421 10.12 5.81 7.47
C PRO A 421 10.36 4.76 6.39
N VAL A 422 10.42 5.20 5.14
CA VAL A 422 10.71 4.29 4.03
C VAL A 422 12.21 4.26 3.81
N ALA A 423 12.84 3.12 4.10
CA ALA A 423 14.25 2.88 3.82
C ALA A 423 14.59 2.92 2.30
N CYS A 424 13.59 2.77 1.42
CA CYS A 424 13.79 2.61 -0.02
C CYS A 424 13.46 3.83 -0.91
N ILE A 425 12.94 4.95 -0.36
CA ILE A 425 12.32 6.01 -1.18
C ILE A 425 13.14 7.30 -1.29
N VAL A 426 14.30 7.40 -0.63
CA VAL A 426 15.12 8.61 -0.77
C VAL A 426 16.60 8.29 -0.61
N SER A 427 17.44 8.96 -1.40
CA SER A 427 18.86 9.10 -1.04
C SER A 427 18.96 9.54 0.43
N TYR A 428 20.04 9.20 1.14
CA TYR A 428 20.15 9.45 2.59
C TYR A 428 19.84 10.93 3.00
N LEU A 429 20.05 11.89 2.08
CA LEU A 429 19.61 13.28 2.21
C LEU A 429 18.09 13.47 2.34
N GLY A 430 17.31 12.74 1.54
CA GLY A 430 15.87 12.80 1.60
C GLY A 430 15.27 12.02 2.78
N PHE A 431 15.97 11.04 3.34
CA PHE A 431 15.59 10.42 4.62
C PHE A 431 15.72 11.39 5.81
N LEU A 432 16.71 12.28 5.79
CA LEU A 432 16.87 13.32 6.81
C LEU A 432 15.91 14.50 6.59
N ALA A 433 15.62 14.88 5.34
CA ALA A 433 14.54 15.81 5.02
C ALA A 433 13.17 15.25 5.45
N TYR A 434 12.93 13.96 5.24
CA TYR A 434 11.76 13.21 5.70
C TYR A 434 11.56 13.26 7.22
N LEU A 435 12.65 13.21 8.00
CA LEU A 435 12.60 13.36 9.46
C LEU A 435 12.43 14.82 9.91
N ALA A 436 12.88 15.79 9.10
CA ALA A 436 12.86 17.22 9.44
C ALA A 436 11.57 17.96 9.02
N LEU A 437 10.89 17.53 7.95
CA LEU A 437 9.73 18.24 7.38
C LEU A 437 8.39 17.91 8.06
N GLY A 438 8.34 16.86 8.88
CA GLY A 438 7.07 16.41 9.45
C GLY A 438 6.08 15.94 8.39
N LYS A 439 4.96 15.35 8.84
CA LYS A 439 3.94 14.79 7.94
C LYS A 439 2.99 15.89 7.50
N SER A 440 2.82 16.09 6.20
CA SER A 440 1.81 16.99 5.66
C SER A 440 0.77 16.23 4.84
N HIS A 441 -0.47 16.72 4.82
CA HIS A 441 -1.51 16.22 3.91
C HIS A 441 -1.07 16.38 2.44
N ASP A 442 -0.27 17.41 2.15
CA ASP A 442 0.30 17.70 0.85
C ASP A 442 1.18 16.53 0.34
N GLU A 443 2.09 16.01 1.17
CA GLU A 443 2.90 14.81 0.83
C GLU A 443 2.04 13.55 0.62
N ALA A 444 0.96 13.41 1.40
CA ALA A 444 0.07 12.26 1.25
C ALA A 444 -0.64 12.29 -0.10
N ILE A 445 -1.10 13.47 -0.54
CA ILE A 445 -1.72 13.67 -1.84
C ILE A 445 -0.70 13.41 -2.97
N GLN A 446 0.55 13.84 -2.82
CA GLN A 446 1.61 13.54 -3.78
C GLN A 446 1.87 12.02 -3.90
N ALA A 447 1.91 11.30 -2.77
CA ALA A 447 2.07 9.84 -2.78
C ALA A 447 0.89 9.14 -3.45
N GLY A 448 -0.34 9.62 -3.21
CA GLY A 448 -1.53 9.17 -3.92
C GLY A 448 -1.42 9.42 -5.43
N ALA A 449 -1.07 10.65 -5.83
CA ALA A 449 -0.93 11.03 -7.23
C ALA A 449 0.13 10.18 -7.94
N TYR A 450 1.25 9.90 -7.29
CA TYR A 450 2.29 8.99 -7.81
C TYR A 450 1.77 7.58 -8.03
N CYS A 451 1.05 7.03 -7.06
CA CYS A 451 0.52 5.67 -7.18
C CYS A 451 -0.50 5.56 -8.32
N ALA A 452 -1.38 6.56 -8.47
CA ALA A 452 -2.29 6.64 -9.61
C ALA A 452 -1.54 6.79 -10.95
N PHE A 453 -0.51 7.64 -11.00
CA PHE A 453 0.34 7.84 -12.18
C PHE A 453 1.00 6.53 -12.65
N GLU A 454 1.52 5.72 -11.74
CA GLU A 454 2.11 4.42 -12.07
C GLU A 454 1.05 3.39 -12.49
N CYS A 455 -0.11 3.37 -11.81
CA CYS A 455 -1.20 2.46 -12.14
C CYS A 455 -1.72 2.68 -13.56
N ILE A 456 -1.92 3.94 -13.99
CA ILE A 456 -2.58 4.21 -15.27
C ILE A 456 -1.74 3.91 -16.51
N GLN A 457 -0.46 3.60 -16.30
CA GLN A 457 0.48 3.16 -17.33
C GLN A 457 0.49 1.63 -17.50
N GLN A 458 -0.36 0.91 -16.77
CA GLN A 458 -0.48 -0.55 -16.76
C GLN A 458 -1.92 -0.97 -17.08
N SER A 459 -2.16 -2.27 -17.31
CA SER A 459 -3.52 -2.84 -17.43
C SER A 459 -4.07 -3.21 -16.05
N GLY A 460 -5.25 -2.69 -15.69
CA GLY A 460 -5.87 -2.85 -14.37
C GLY A 460 -5.03 -2.26 -13.21
N CYS A 461 -5.43 -2.55 -11.97
CA CYS A 461 -4.71 -2.10 -10.78
C CYS A 461 -3.44 -2.95 -10.54
N THR A 462 -2.38 -2.64 -11.30
CA THR A 462 -1.09 -3.33 -11.27
C THR A 462 0.08 -2.33 -11.20
N PHE A 463 1.23 -2.80 -10.72
CA PHE A 463 2.39 -1.95 -10.42
C PHE A 463 3.71 -2.63 -10.83
N PRO A 464 4.77 -1.86 -11.14
CA PRO A 464 6.13 -2.38 -11.25
C PRO A 464 6.61 -3.09 -9.98
N GLU A 465 7.72 -3.84 -10.05
CA GLU A 465 8.23 -4.58 -8.88
C GLU A 465 8.52 -3.68 -7.68
N LYS A 466 9.06 -2.47 -7.92
CA LYS A 466 9.45 -1.52 -6.88
C LYS A 466 8.98 -0.10 -7.20
N PRO A 467 8.55 0.67 -6.19
CA PRO A 467 8.27 2.09 -6.36
C PRO A 467 9.55 2.91 -6.51
N SER A 468 9.41 4.03 -7.22
CA SER A 468 10.43 5.07 -7.45
C SER A 468 9.92 6.46 -7.02
N PHE A 469 8.99 6.51 -6.06
CA PHE A 469 8.44 7.76 -5.54
C PHE A 469 9.54 8.62 -4.92
N ASP A 470 9.54 9.91 -5.20
CA ASP A 470 10.32 10.92 -4.48
C ASP A 470 9.46 12.19 -4.38
N PRO A 471 9.03 12.57 -3.17
CA PRO A 471 8.12 13.71 -2.99
C PRO A 471 8.75 15.05 -3.40
N THR A 472 10.08 15.14 -3.51
CA THR A 472 10.77 16.38 -3.91
C THR A 472 10.83 16.58 -5.42
N THR A 473 10.75 15.49 -6.19
CA THR A 473 10.85 15.51 -7.66
C THR A 473 9.53 15.15 -8.34
N PHE A 474 8.60 14.52 -7.63
CA PHE A 474 7.26 14.23 -8.11
C PHE A 474 6.32 15.41 -7.87
N VAL A 475 6.54 16.50 -8.62
CA VAL A 475 5.67 17.67 -8.69
C VAL A 475 5.17 17.80 -10.14
N ALA A 476 3.92 18.25 -10.30
CA ALA A 476 3.26 18.43 -11.60
C ALA A 476 3.76 19.66 -12.36
#